data_AF-A0A9Q9P9Y1-F1
#
_entry.id   AF-A0A9Q9P9Y1-F1
#
_cell.length_a   1.000
_cell.length_b   1.000
_cell.length_c   1.000
_cell.angle_alpha   90.00
_cell.angle_beta   90.00
_cell.angle_gamma   90.00
#
_symmetry.space_group_name_H-M   'P 1'
#
loop_
_entity.id
_entity.type
_entity.pdbx_description
1 polymer ?
#
loop_
_entity_poly.entity_id
_entity_poly.type
_entity_poly.pdbx_seq_one_letter_code
_entity_poly.pdbx_strand_id
1 'polypeptide(L)' 'MVVIWIVIAVVVVIGALLVVLEVQNRRRRRALEELDDLSGPWDGARATTDAEAAHSVTEGLAKSAHPGITGAGGGFPG' A
#
# COMPACT_ATOMS: atom_id res chain seq x y z
N MET A 1 33.93 5.03 6.28
CA MET A 1 33.44 6.42 6.11
C MET A 1 32.34 6.52 5.07
N VAL A 2 32.56 6.14 3.80
CA VAL A 2 31.53 6.23 2.73
C VAL A 2 30.25 5.45 3.05
N VAL A 3 30.37 4.21 3.51
CA VAL A 3 29.21 3.34 3.87
C VAL A 3 28.31 3.99 4.93
N ILE A 4 28.90 4.64 5.93
CA ILE A 4 28.17 5.31 7.01
C ILE A 4 27.31 6.44 6.44
N TRP A 5 27.85 7.23 5.52
CA TRP A 5 27.11 8.31 4.86
C TRP A 5 25.96 7.80 3.99
N ILE A 6 26.12 6.66 3.32
CA ILE A 6 25.05 6.03 2.53
C ILE A 6 23.90 5.62 3.46
N VAL A 7 24.21 4.97 4.60
CA VAL A 7 23.18 4.56 5.57
C VAL A 7 22.43 5.77 6.11
N ILE A 8 23.15 6.85 6.47
CA ILE A 8 22.52 8.10 6.93
C ILE A 8 21.60 8.66 5.85
N ALA A 9 22.07 8.73 4.60
CA ALA A 9 21.26 9.24 3.50
C ALA A 9 19.97 8.42 3.29
N VAL A 10 20.05 7.09 3.36
CA VAL A 10 18.88 6.21 3.25
C VAL A 10 17.89 6.45 4.40
N VAL A 11 18.37 6.55 5.63
CA VAL A 11 17.50 6.83 6.80
C VAL A 11 16.82 8.19 6.65
N VAL A 12 17.54 9.22 6.20
CA VAL A 12 16.98 10.55 5.95
C VAL A 12 15.92 10.52 4.85
N VAL A 13 16.16 9.80 3.74
CA VAL A 13 15.19 9.64 2.65
C VAL A 13 13.93 8.93 3.14
N ILE A 14 14.06 7.84 3.88
CA ILE A 14 12.92 7.11 4.45
C ILE A 14 12.13 8.04 5.39
N GLY A 15 12.81 8.75 6.29
CA GLY A 15 12.17 9.72 7.19
C GLY A 15 11.41 10.81 6.42
N ALA A 16 12.00 11.37 5.38
CA ALA A 16 11.36 12.39 4.54
C ALA A 16 10.11 11.84 3.82
N LEU A 17 10.19 10.63 3.27
CA LEU A 17 9.04 9.97 2.62
C LEU A 17 7.89 9.74 3.59
N LEU A 18 8.18 9.28 4.82
CA LEU A 18 7.16 9.10 5.86
C LEU A 18 6.50 10.44 6.24
N VAL A 19 7.26 11.52 6.35
CA VAL A 19 6.71 12.86 6.63
C VAL A 19 5.79 13.32 5.49
N VAL A 20 6.19 13.12 4.23
CA VAL A 20 5.34 13.47 3.08
C VAL A 20 4.06 12.65 3.09
N LEU A 21 4.14 11.34 3.34
CA LEU A 21 2.97 10.46 3.46
C LEU A 21 2.05 10.94 4.57
N GLU A 22 2.58 11.29 5.74
CA GLU A 22 1.81 11.80 6.86
C GLU A 22 1.10 13.12 6.51
N VAL A 23 1.78 14.04 5.82
CA VAL A 23 1.18 15.30 5.36
C VAL A 23 0.08 15.06 4.33
N GLN A 24 0.32 14.15 3.37
CA GLN A 24 -0.69 13.76 2.38
C GLN A 24 -1.87 13.07 3.04
N ASN A 25 -1.62 12.20 4.02
CA ASN A 25 -2.64 11.48 4.75
C ASN A 25 -3.50 12.43 5.60
N ARG A 26 -2.89 13.42 6.27
CA ARG A 26 -3.65 14.47 6.97
C ARG A 26 -4.47 15.33 6.01
N ARG A 27 -3.93 15.68 4.84
CA ARG A 27 -4.68 16.43 3.82
C ARG A 27 -5.85 15.60 3.27
N ARG A 28 -5.62 14.33 2.95
CA ARG A 28 -6.68 13.40 2.52
C ARG A 28 -7.73 13.23 3.59
N ARG A 29 -7.33 13.05 4.85
CA ARG A 29 -8.26 12.87 5.96
C ARG A 29 -9.15 14.08 6.19
N ARG A 30 -8.61 15.30 6.06
CA ARG A 30 -9.42 16.54 6.13
C ARG A 30 -10.41 16.67 4.97
N ALA A 31 -9.99 16.32 3.75
CA ALA A 31 -10.88 16.32 2.59
C ALA A 31 -11.95 15.22 2.68
N LEU A 32 -11.62 14.09 3.30
CA LEU A 32 -12.58 13.01 3.56
C LEU A 32 -13.53 13.34 4.69
N GLU A 33 -13.12 14.02 5.76
CA GLU A 33 -14.03 14.51 6.81
C GLU A 33 -15.06 15.51 6.26
N GLU A 34 -14.66 16.37 5.31
CA GLU A 34 -15.57 17.28 4.61
C GLU A 34 -16.57 16.54 3.70
N LEU A 35 -16.19 15.37 3.19
CA LEU A 35 -17.07 14.49 2.40
C LEU A 35 -17.92 13.56 3.28
N ASP A 36 -17.45 13.15 4.45
CA ASP A 36 -18.15 12.30 5.42
C ASP A 36 -19.37 13.01 6.02
N ASP A 37 -19.32 14.35 6.12
CA ASP A 37 -20.47 15.19 6.48
C ASP A 37 -21.56 15.19 5.37
N LEU A 38 -21.22 14.74 4.15
CA LEU A 38 -22.11 14.67 2.97
C LEU A 38 -22.44 13.23 2.52
N SER A 39 -21.67 12.21 2.94
CA SER A 39 -21.84 10.82 2.48
C SER A 39 -22.59 9.96 3.50
N GLY A 40 -23.73 9.41 3.10
CA GLY A 40 -24.54 8.54 3.94
C GLY A 40 -23.89 7.17 4.23
N PRO A 41 -24.48 6.36 5.14
CA PRO A 41 -23.89 5.13 5.72
C PRO A 41 -23.47 4.01 4.75
N TRP A 42 -23.74 4.15 3.45
CA TRP A 42 -23.54 3.13 2.43
C TRP A 42 -22.21 3.27 1.68
N ASP A 43 -21.53 4.41 1.82
CA ASP A 43 -20.28 4.66 1.08
C ASP A 43 -19.06 4.01 1.74
N GLY A 44 -19.09 3.79 3.06
CA GLY A 44 -18.08 2.98 3.76
C GLY A 44 -18.03 1.51 3.27
N ALA A 45 -19.17 0.93 2.92
CA ALA A 45 -19.24 -0.43 2.36
C ALA A 45 -18.73 -0.50 0.91
N ARG A 46 -18.84 0.60 0.15
CA ARG A 46 -18.23 0.72 -1.19
C ARG A 46 -16.72 0.93 -1.11
N ALA A 47 -16.25 1.70 -0.13
CA ALA A 47 -14.82 1.93 0.06
C ALA A 47 -14.06 0.65 0.46
N THR A 48 -14.66 -0.21 1.31
CA THR A 48 -14.05 -1.50 1.66
C THR A 48 -14.03 -2.48 0.48
N THR A 49 -15.11 -2.52 -0.31
CA THR A 49 -15.17 -3.35 -1.51
C THR A 49 -14.22 -2.87 -2.61
N ASP A 50 -14.04 -1.57 -2.78
CA ASP A 50 -13.03 -1.00 -3.70
C ASP A 50 -11.60 -1.28 -3.24
N ALA A 51 -11.33 -1.24 -1.93
CA ALA A 51 -10.03 -1.60 -1.38
C ALA A 51 -9.71 -3.09 -1.60
N GLU A 52 -10.70 -3.97 -1.45
CA GLU A 52 -10.56 -5.40 -1.69
C GLU A 52 -10.38 -5.71 -3.19
N ALA A 53 -11.10 -4.99 -4.07
CA ALA A 53 -10.92 -5.07 -5.51
C ALA A 53 -9.51 -4.60 -5.94
N ALA A 54 -9.01 -3.51 -5.36
CA ALA A 54 -7.66 -3.04 -5.61
C ALA A 54 -6.61 -4.07 -5.15
N HIS A 55 -6.81 -4.71 -3.99
CA HIS A 55 -5.90 -5.75 -3.50
C HIS A 55 -5.89 -6.98 -4.43
N SER A 56 -7.06 -7.44 -4.87
CA SER A 56 -7.21 -8.54 -5.84
C SER A 56 -6.51 -8.24 -7.19
N VAL A 57 -6.62 -7.01 -7.70
CA VAL A 57 -5.91 -6.60 -8.92
C VAL A 57 -4.40 -6.61 -8.71
N THR A 58 -3.91 -6.16 -7.56
CA THR A 58 -2.46 -6.19 -7.27
C THR A 58 -1.93 -7.62 -7.11
N GLU A 59 -2.69 -8.52 -6.52
CA GLU A 59 -2.33 -9.94 -6.41
C GLU A 59 -2.34 -10.61 -7.79
N GLY A 60 -3.35 -10.33 -8.61
CA GLY A 60 -3.42 -10.82 -9.99
C GLY A 60 -2.26 -10.34 -10.85
N LEU A 61 -1.88 -9.06 -10.72
CA LEU A 61 -0.71 -8.49 -11.38
C LEU A 61 0.58 -9.15 -10.89
N ALA A 62 0.76 -9.33 -9.57
CA ALA A 62 1.93 -10.01 -9.00
C ALA A 62 2.04 -11.47 -9.47
N LYS A 63 0.92 -12.19 -9.54
CA LYS A 63 0.84 -13.56 -10.06
C LYS A 63 1.13 -13.63 -11.56
N SER A 64 0.67 -12.64 -12.32
CA SER A 64 0.92 -12.53 -13.77
C SER A 64 2.33 -12.06 -14.12
N ALA A 65 2.99 -11.31 -13.24
CA ALA A 65 4.37 -10.84 -13.42
C ALA A 65 5.41 -11.96 -13.15
N HIS A 66 5.01 -13.00 -12.41
CA HIS A 66 5.78 -14.23 -12.23
C HIS A 66 4.97 -15.45 -12.67
N PRO A 67 4.70 -15.61 -13.98
CA PRO A 67 3.95 -16.74 -14.50
C PRO A 67 4.81 -18.00 -14.33
N GLY A 68 4.56 -18.77 -13.27
CA GLY A 68 5.23 -20.05 -13.01
C GLY A 68 5.83 -20.27 -11.62
N ILE A 69 5.86 -19.27 -10.71
CA ILE A 69 6.44 -19.49 -9.37
C ILE A 69 5.41 -19.87 -8.28
N THR A 70 4.12 -19.73 -8.56
CA THR A 70 3.05 -19.96 -7.57
C THR A 70 2.51 -21.40 -7.54
N GLY A 71 3.37 -22.37 -7.85
CA GLY A 71 3.11 -23.81 -7.74
C GLY A 71 4.09 -24.59 -6.85
N ALA A 72 5.12 -23.96 -6.26
CA ALA A 72 6.16 -24.66 -5.49
C ALA A 72 5.91 -24.62 -3.96
N GLY A 73 4.68 -24.92 -3.53
CA GLY A 73 4.29 -24.97 -2.11
C GLY A 73 3.51 -26.23 -1.71
N GLY A 74 3.49 -27.27 -2.56
CA GLY A 74 2.80 -28.52 -2.27
C GLY A 74 3.67 -29.72 -2.59
N GLY A 75 4.24 -30.34 -1.55
CA GLY A 75 4.68 -31.73 -1.52
C GLY A 75 5.84 -32.13 -2.43
N PHE A 76 7.04 -32.27 -1.85
CA PHE A 76 7.99 -33.28 -2.30
C PHE A 76 7.63 -34.62 -1.63
N PRO A 77 7.25 -35.68 -2.37
CA PRO A 77 7.48 -37.04 -1.97
C PRO A 77 8.70 -37.58 -2.74
N GLY A 78 9.77 -37.84 -1.99
CA GLY A 78 11.00 -38.47 -2.46
C GLY A 78 11.84 -38.85 -1.25
#